data_AF-A0A846BAA7-F1
#
_entry.id   AF-A0A846BAA7-F1
#
_cell.length_a   1.000
_cell.length_b   1.000
_cell.length_c   1.000
_cell.angle_alpha   90.00
_cell.angle_beta   90.00
_cell.angle_gamma   90.00
#
_symmetry.space_group_name_H-M   'P 1'
#
loop_
_entity.id
_entity.type
_entity.pdbx_description
1 polymer ?
#
loop_
_entity_poly.entity_id
_entity_poly.type
_entity_poly.pdbx_seq_one_letter_code
_entity_poly.pdbx_strand_id
1 'polypeptide(L)'
;MTTNLENIEKSLLNTWAKTENQDEEITLYDYPRRDPEDIREYLGRASEIIELGAWETAIASAIFILEAIMPLMAEDNKIEFETKTPTELLPIFYQNNLISLENCDSLIRAIALRDSFMTKQEKTGSDRDFAQRVLAIVTHLFHSLANVE
;
A
#
# COMPACT_ATOMS: atom_id res chain seq x y z
N MET A 1 18.27 41.56 25.94
CA MET A 1 17.90 40.13 25.99
C MET A 1 17.70 39.65 24.56
N THR A 2 18.78 39.27 23.88
CA THR A 2 18.80 38.86 22.47
C THR A 2 19.69 37.65 22.37
N THR A 3 19.24 36.56 22.96
CA THR A 3 19.88 35.24 22.88
C THR A 3 18.74 34.24 22.87
N ASN A 4 18.21 33.96 21.67
CA ASN A 4 17.47 32.71 21.47
C ASN A 4 17.25 32.35 20.00
N LEU A 5 17.18 33.32 19.08
CA LEU A 5 16.88 32.99 17.68
C LEU A 5 18.10 32.43 16.92
N GLU A 6 19.27 33.05 17.06
CA GLU A 6 20.49 32.59 16.35
C GLU A 6 20.99 31.21 16.82
N ASN A 7 20.74 30.85 18.08
CA ASN A 7 21.08 29.52 18.61
C ASN A 7 20.09 28.45 18.16
N ILE A 8 18.81 28.80 17.99
CA ILE A 8 17.80 27.88 17.45
C ILE A 8 18.05 27.66 15.96
N GLU A 9 18.34 28.70 15.18
CA GLU A 9 18.68 28.56 13.76
C GLU A 9 19.95 27.73 13.55
N LYS A 10 21.01 27.95 14.35
CA LYS A 10 22.22 27.11 14.27
C LYS A 10 21.98 25.67 14.73
N SER A 11 21.12 25.45 15.72
CA SER A 11 20.74 24.10 16.15
C SER A 11 19.92 23.37 15.09
N LEU A 12 19.02 24.07 14.40
CA LEU A 12 18.25 23.51 13.29
C LEU A 12 19.18 23.26 12.09
N LEU A 13 19.99 24.23 11.66
CA LEU A 13 20.96 24.00 10.57
C LEU A 13 21.93 22.84 10.85
N ASN A 14 22.42 22.68 12.08
CA ASN A 14 23.27 21.53 12.45
C ASN A 14 22.50 20.21 12.56
N THR A 15 21.19 20.24 12.82
CA THR A 15 20.35 19.03 12.83
C THR A 15 20.06 18.57 11.41
N TRP A 16 19.89 19.51 10.47
CA TRP A 16 19.59 19.20 9.07
C TRP A 16 20.86 18.87 8.28
N ALA A 17 21.99 19.51 8.60
CA ALA A 17 23.31 19.15 8.04
C ALA A 17 23.86 17.82 8.59
N LYS A 18 23.33 17.31 9.71
CA LYS A 18 23.66 15.96 10.21
C LYS A 18 22.85 14.85 9.55
N THR A 19 21.72 15.18 8.93
CA THR A 19 20.95 14.26 8.09
C THR A 19 21.48 14.20 6.66
N GLU A 20 22.53 14.95 6.34
CA GLU A 20 23.20 15.02 5.03
C GLU A 20 24.34 14.00 4.88
N ASN A 21 24.31 12.89 5.63
CA ASN A 21 25.26 11.77 5.51
C ASN A 21 24.60 10.41 5.71
N GLN A 22 23.46 10.20 5.06
CA GLN A 22 22.98 8.86 4.73
C GLN A 22 22.45 8.90 3.29
N ASP A 23 23.29 8.52 2.33
CA ASP A 23 22.88 7.92 1.05
C ASP A 23 22.18 6.56 1.32
N GLU A 24 21.29 6.50 2.31
CA GLU A 24 20.38 5.37 2.51
C GLU A 24 19.14 5.72 1.69
N GLU A 25 19.08 5.13 0.50
CA GLU A 25 17.86 5.04 -0.29
C GLU A 25 16.73 4.58 0.64
N ILE A 26 15.73 5.44 0.88
CA ILE A 26 14.58 5.09 1.72
C ILE A 26 13.81 4.01 0.98
N THR A 27 14.06 2.76 1.32
CA THR A 27 13.29 1.62 0.84
C THR A 27 11.93 1.61 1.53
N LEU A 28 10.87 1.93 0.81
CA LEU A 28 9.49 1.90 1.31
C LEU A 28 9.01 0.48 1.66
N TYR A 29 9.67 -0.54 1.10
CA TYR A 29 9.36 -1.96 1.30
C TYR A 29 10.50 -2.68 2.04
N ASP A 30 10.89 -2.19 3.22
CA ASP A 30 11.74 -2.94 4.16
C ASP A 30 10.89 -3.94 5.00
N TYR A 31 9.99 -4.67 4.33
CA TYR A 31 9.19 -5.72 4.95
C TYR A 31 9.74 -7.08 4.52
N PRO A 32 9.88 -8.06 5.44
CA PRO A 32 10.19 -9.42 5.05
C PRO A 32 9.16 -9.86 4.00
N ARG A 33 9.63 -10.43 2.87
CA ARG A 33 8.76 -11.06 1.88
C ARG A 33 7.74 -11.90 2.62
N ARG A 34 6.45 -11.58 2.45
CA ARG A 34 5.40 -12.38 3.08
C ARG A 34 5.30 -13.70 2.35
N ASP A 35 5.26 -14.77 3.14
CA ASP A 35 5.02 -16.11 2.63
C ASP A 35 3.68 -16.11 1.87
N PRO A 36 3.61 -16.66 0.65
CA PRO A 36 2.35 -16.85 -0.05
C PRO A 36 1.25 -17.50 0.80
N GLU A 37 1.60 -18.38 1.73
CA GLU A 37 0.64 -19.00 2.64
C GLU A 37 0.03 -17.99 3.63
N ASP A 38 0.82 -17.06 4.17
CA ASP A 38 0.31 -15.97 5.00
C ASP A 38 -0.67 -15.10 4.21
N ILE A 39 -0.33 -14.82 2.93
CA ILE A 39 -1.19 -14.02 2.05
C ILE A 39 -2.53 -14.73 1.81
N ARG A 40 -2.53 -16.06 1.59
CA ARG A 40 -3.76 -16.86 1.47
C ARG A 40 -4.62 -16.77 2.72
N GLU A 41 -4.00 -16.91 3.90
CA GLU A 41 -4.71 -16.80 5.18
C GLU A 41 -5.35 -15.41 5.34
N TYR A 42 -4.63 -14.34 5.00
CA TYR A 42 -5.17 -12.98 5.07
C TYR A 42 -6.30 -12.73 4.06
N LEU A 43 -6.21 -13.29 2.84
CA LEU A 43 -7.31 -13.24 1.87
C LEU A 43 -8.57 -13.95 2.42
N GLY A 44 -8.40 -15.10 3.06
CA GLY A 44 -9.49 -15.81 3.73
C GLY A 44 -10.17 -14.96 4.81
N ARG A 45 -9.37 -14.36 5.71
CA ARG A 45 -9.87 -13.47 6.76
C ARG A 45 -10.56 -12.22 6.20
N ALA A 46 -10.02 -11.63 5.14
CA ALA A 46 -10.66 -10.48 4.48
C ALA A 46 -12.04 -10.85 3.91
N SER A 47 -12.21 -12.07 3.41
CA SER A 47 -13.51 -12.59 2.98
C SER A 47 -14.50 -12.72 4.15
N GLU A 48 -14.07 -13.25 5.29
CA GLU A 48 -14.92 -13.35 6.51
C GLU A 48 -15.37 -11.96 7.00
N ILE A 49 -14.51 -10.94 6.91
CA ILE A 49 -14.84 -9.56 7.30
C ILE A 49 -15.98 -8.99 6.43
N ILE A 50 -16.03 -9.35 5.14
CA ILE A 50 -17.14 -8.96 4.25
C ILE A 50 -18.47 -9.59 4.73
N GLU A 51 -18.45 -10.86 5.14
CA GLU A 51 -19.64 -11.58 5.61
C GLU A 51 -20.20 -10.98 6.91
N LEU A 52 -19.32 -10.43 7.76
CA LEU A 52 -19.69 -9.70 8.97
C LEU A 52 -20.24 -8.29 8.70
N GLY A 53 -20.25 -7.82 7.44
CA GLY A 53 -20.75 -6.50 7.06
C GLY A 53 -19.80 -5.35 7.39
N ALA A 54 -18.53 -5.64 7.69
CA ALA A 54 -17.53 -4.64 8.02
C ALA A 54 -16.75 -4.20 6.77
N TRP A 55 -17.43 -3.52 5.84
CA TRP A 55 -16.92 -3.28 4.49
C TRP A 55 -15.68 -2.39 4.42
N GLU A 56 -15.64 -1.29 5.19
CA GLU A 56 -14.44 -0.44 5.25
C GLU A 56 -13.24 -1.20 5.79
N THR A 57 -13.45 -2.08 6.77
CA THR A 57 -12.41 -2.97 7.30
C THR A 57 -11.96 -3.97 6.24
N ALA A 58 -12.88 -4.57 5.47
CA ALA A 58 -12.53 -5.47 4.37
C ALA A 58 -11.70 -4.77 3.29
N ILE A 59 -12.06 -3.54 2.92
CA ILE A 59 -11.28 -2.72 1.98
C ILE A 59 -9.89 -2.45 2.55
N ALA A 60 -9.78 -2.04 3.81
CA ALA A 60 -8.49 -1.79 4.45
C ALA A 60 -7.61 -3.06 4.49
N SER A 61 -8.20 -4.22 4.81
CA SER A 61 -7.51 -5.52 4.78
C SER A 61 -7.06 -5.88 3.37
N ALA A 62 -7.89 -5.68 2.35
CA ALA A 62 -7.53 -5.95 0.96
C ALA A 62 -6.37 -5.06 0.49
N ILE A 63 -6.35 -3.78 0.86
CA ILE A 63 -5.23 -2.89 0.49
C ILE A 63 -3.94 -3.25 1.26
N PHE A 64 -4.04 -3.64 2.52
CA PHE A 64 -2.88 -4.16 3.26
C PHE A 64 -2.28 -5.40 2.57
N ILE A 65 -3.12 -6.30 2.06
CA ILE A 65 -2.67 -7.47 1.30
C ILE A 65 -2.08 -7.05 -0.05
N LEU A 66 -2.68 -6.08 -0.74
CA LEU A 66 -2.15 -5.52 -1.98
C LEU A 66 -0.73 -4.99 -1.78
N GLU A 67 -0.46 -4.25 -0.70
CA GLU A 67 0.87 -3.73 -0.38
C GLU A 67 1.93 -4.82 -0.21
N ALA A 68 1.54 -6.04 0.19
CA ALA A 68 2.43 -7.20 0.23
C ALA A 68 2.62 -7.85 -1.15
N ILE A 69 1.60 -7.82 -2.01
CA ILE A 69 1.62 -8.43 -3.35
C ILE A 69 2.39 -7.58 -4.35
N MET A 70 2.27 -6.25 -4.29
CA MET A 70 2.83 -5.35 -5.30
C MET A 70 4.36 -5.49 -5.45
N PRO A 71 5.17 -5.58 -4.38
CA PRO A 71 6.60 -5.88 -4.48
C PRO A 71 6.91 -7.20 -5.21
N LEU A 72 6.15 -8.27 -4.91
CA LEU A 72 6.32 -9.57 -5.55
C LEU A 72 6.00 -9.49 -7.05
N MET A 73 4.90 -8.82 -7.40
CA MET A 73 4.54 -8.58 -8.80
C MET A 73 5.59 -7.75 -9.53
N ALA A 74 6.11 -6.71 -8.88
CA ALA A 74 7.13 -5.84 -9.47
C ALA A 74 8.42 -6.62 -9.72
N GLU A 75 8.85 -7.44 -8.77
CA GLU A 75 10.04 -8.29 -8.90
C GLU A 75 9.90 -9.31 -10.03
N ASP A 76 8.79 -10.06 -10.07
CA ASP A 76 8.50 -11.06 -11.12
C ASP A 76 8.55 -10.42 -12.54
N ASN A 77 8.23 -9.13 -12.63
CA ASN A 77 8.18 -8.37 -13.88
C ASN A 77 9.37 -7.42 -14.09
N LYS A 78 10.40 -7.47 -13.22
CA LYS A 78 11.60 -6.60 -13.28
C LYS A 78 11.29 -5.10 -13.29
N ILE A 79 10.29 -4.70 -12.52
CA ILE A 79 9.87 -3.31 -12.32
C ILE A 79 10.55 -2.79 -11.05
N GLU A 80 11.16 -1.60 -11.12
CA GLU A 80 11.77 -0.95 -9.96
C GLU A 80 10.68 -0.41 -9.02
N PHE A 81 10.66 -0.86 -7.76
CA PHE A 81 9.57 -0.57 -6.82
C PHE A 81 9.99 -0.03 -5.45
N GLU A 82 11.26 -0.15 -5.06
CA GLU A 82 11.73 0.07 -3.68
C GLU A 82 11.41 1.46 -3.12
N THR A 83 11.30 2.48 -3.98
CA THR A 83 11.01 3.87 -3.62
C THR A 83 9.60 4.34 -3.99
N LYS A 84 8.73 3.45 -4.48
CA LYS A 84 7.42 3.83 -5.05
C LYS A 84 6.25 3.41 -4.19
N THR A 85 5.35 4.35 -3.92
CA THR A 85 4.09 4.08 -3.22
C THR A 85 3.16 3.20 -4.06
N PRO A 86 2.15 2.53 -3.44
CA PRO A 86 1.15 1.77 -4.19
C PRO A 86 0.44 2.59 -5.28
N THR A 87 0.15 3.86 -5.02
CA THR A 87 -0.48 4.75 -6.01
C THR A 87 0.44 5.10 -7.19
N GLU A 88 1.76 5.06 -6.99
CA GLU A 88 2.75 5.27 -8.07
C GLU A 88 3.01 3.99 -8.87
N LEU A 89 2.93 2.81 -8.23
CA LEU A 89 3.13 1.52 -8.89
C LEU A 89 1.94 1.09 -9.75
N LEU A 90 0.70 1.40 -9.35
CA LEU A 90 -0.50 1.00 -10.11
C LEU A 90 -0.50 1.48 -11.58
N PRO A 91 -0.18 2.75 -11.89
CA PRO A 91 -0.01 3.20 -13.27
C PRO A 91 1.07 2.43 -14.05
N ILE A 92 2.18 2.06 -13.39
CA ILE A 92 3.26 1.29 -14.00
C ILE A 92 2.78 -0.14 -14.32
N PHE A 93 2.06 -0.77 -13.40
CA PHE A 93 1.48 -2.10 -13.65
C PHE A 93 0.47 -2.09 -14.79
N TYR A 94 -0.34 -1.03 -14.91
CA TYR A 94 -1.22 -0.85 -16.06
C TYR A 94 -0.44 -0.72 -17.38
N GLN A 95 0.61 0.11 -17.40
CA GLN A 95 1.46 0.28 -18.59
C GLN A 95 2.15 -1.02 -19.02
N ASN A 96 2.41 -1.92 -18.07
CA ASN A 96 2.99 -3.25 -18.32
C ASN A 96 1.93 -4.35 -18.57
N ASN A 97 0.64 -3.98 -18.70
CA ASN A 97 -0.49 -4.91 -18.91
C ASN A 97 -0.68 -5.96 -17.80
N LEU A 98 -0.25 -5.67 -16.57
CA LEU A 98 -0.41 -6.56 -15.40
C LEU A 98 -1.78 -6.40 -14.73
N ILE A 99 -2.43 -5.26 -14.96
CA ILE A 99 -3.72 -4.90 -14.39
C ILE A 99 -4.49 -4.03 -15.40
N SER A 100 -5.82 -4.15 -15.44
CA SER A 100 -6.66 -3.30 -16.29
C SER A 100 -6.80 -1.90 -15.72
N LEU A 101 -7.13 -0.92 -16.58
CA LEU A 101 -7.40 0.46 -16.14
C LEU A 101 -8.54 0.52 -15.11
N GLU A 102 -9.63 -0.23 -15.33
CA GLU A 102 -10.76 -0.31 -14.40
C GLU A 102 -10.35 -0.82 -13.01
N ASN A 103 -9.47 -1.83 -12.96
CA ASN A 103 -8.97 -2.37 -11.71
C ASN A 103 -8.01 -1.39 -11.03
N CYS A 104 -7.15 -0.69 -11.78
CA CYS A 104 -6.32 0.40 -11.24
C CYS A 104 -7.16 1.49 -10.59
N ASP A 105 -8.18 2.00 -11.28
CA ASP A 105 -9.07 3.05 -10.76
C ASP A 105 -9.78 2.59 -9.48
N SER A 106 -10.23 1.33 -9.45
CA SER A 106 -10.85 0.72 -8.27
C SER A 106 -9.89 0.65 -7.08
N LEU A 107 -8.63 0.26 -7.31
CA LEU A 107 -7.63 0.17 -6.25
C LEU A 107 -7.17 1.55 -5.75
N ILE A 108 -7.00 2.54 -6.63
CA ILE A 108 -6.68 3.93 -6.23
C ILE A 108 -7.80 4.48 -5.34
N ARG A 109 -9.07 4.28 -5.73
CA ARG A 109 -10.22 4.67 -4.90
C ARG A 109 -10.21 3.95 -3.54
N ALA A 110 -9.90 2.66 -3.52
CA ALA A 110 -9.85 1.87 -2.30
C ALA A 110 -8.73 2.31 -1.35
N ILE A 111 -7.55 2.69 -1.88
CA ILE A 111 -6.45 3.28 -1.09
C ILE A 111 -6.92 4.58 -0.42
N ALA A 112 -7.54 5.49 -1.18
CA ALA A 112 -8.05 6.75 -0.62
C ALA A 112 -9.10 6.52 0.49
N LEU A 113 -9.97 5.51 0.33
CA LEU A 113 -10.96 5.12 1.34
C LEU A 113 -10.31 4.54 2.60
N ARG A 114 -9.32 3.65 2.44
CA ARG A 114 -8.52 3.09 3.54
C ARG A 114 -7.83 4.19 4.32
N ASP A 115 -7.18 5.14 3.64
CA ASP A 115 -6.45 6.23 4.28
C ASP A 115 -7.40 7.16 5.05
N SER A 116 -8.57 7.48 4.47
CA SER A 116 -9.60 8.28 5.16
C SER A 116 -10.17 7.56 6.38
N PHE A 117 -10.44 6.26 6.27
CA PHE A 117 -10.95 5.44 7.37
C PHE A 117 -9.93 5.36 8.52
N MET A 118 -8.65 5.13 8.20
CA MET A 118 -7.58 5.00 9.21
C MET A 118 -7.25 6.33 9.89
N THR A 119 -7.30 7.45 9.16
CA THR A 119 -6.92 8.77 9.69
C THR A 119 -8.07 9.50 10.39
N LYS A 120 -9.30 9.38 9.88
CA LYS A 120 -10.46 10.14 10.38
C LYS A 120 -11.49 9.30 11.13
N GLN A 121 -11.37 7.97 11.10
CA GLN A 121 -12.38 7.03 11.63
C GLN A 121 -13.80 7.28 11.10
N GLU A 122 -13.91 7.92 9.93
CA GLU A 122 -15.18 8.21 9.29
C GLU A 122 -15.69 6.95 8.58
N LYS A 123 -16.97 6.62 8.76
CA LYS A 123 -17.66 5.68 7.87
C LYS A 123 -17.71 6.32 6.49
N THR A 124 -17.01 5.71 5.53
CA THR A 124 -16.86 6.27 4.18
C THR A 124 -18.08 6.00 3.29
N GLY A 125 -19.07 5.26 3.81
CA GLY A 125 -20.28 4.90 3.07
C GLY A 125 -19.97 3.86 1.99
N SER A 126 -18.93 3.04 2.20
CA SER A 126 -18.59 1.95 1.30
C SER A 126 -19.73 0.93 1.29
N ASP A 127 -19.95 0.28 0.14
CA ASP A 127 -20.94 -0.78 0.02
C ASP A 127 -20.29 -2.16 -0.15
N ARG A 128 -21.10 -3.20 0.04
CA ARG A 128 -20.67 -4.59 -0.07
C ARG A 128 -20.06 -4.91 -1.43
N ASP A 129 -20.67 -4.43 -2.51
CA ASP A 129 -20.28 -4.77 -3.88
C ASP A 129 -18.89 -4.22 -4.20
N PHE A 130 -18.59 -2.99 -3.74
CA PHE A 130 -17.28 -2.38 -3.88
C PHE A 130 -16.23 -3.11 -3.04
N ALA A 131 -16.53 -3.45 -1.78
CA ALA A 131 -15.60 -4.23 -0.94
C ALA A 131 -15.29 -5.61 -1.56
N GLN A 132 -16.30 -6.30 -2.08
CA GLN A 132 -16.13 -7.57 -2.79
C GLN A 132 -15.29 -7.42 -4.06
N ARG A 133 -15.53 -6.36 -4.85
CA ARG A 133 -14.75 -6.05 -6.05
C ARG A 133 -13.27 -5.84 -5.71
N VAL A 134 -12.97 -5.02 -4.70
CA VAL A 134 -11.58 -4.74 -4.29
C VAL A 134 -10.90 -6.04 -3.87
N LEU A 135 -11.54 -6.85 -3.00
CA LEU A 135 -10.99 -8.13 -2.59
C LEU A 135 -10.79 -9.10 -3.77
N ALA A 136 -11.73 -9.15 -4.71
CA ALA A 136 -11.62 -10.00 -5.90
C ALA A 136 -10.45 -9.58 -6.79
N ILE A 137 -10.22 -8.27 -6.98
CA ILE A 137 -9.06 -7.76 -7.72
C ILE A 137 -7.77 -8.21 -7.04
N VAL A 138 -7.63 -7.97 -5.74
CA VAL A 138 -6.42 -8.33 -4.99
C VAL A 138 -6.18 -9.85 -5.00
N THR A 139 -7.23 -10.64 -4.86
CA THR A 139 -7.17 -12.11 -4.95
C THR A 139 -6.69 -12.55 -6.33
N HIS A 140 -7.19 -11.94 -7.40
CA HIS A 140 -6.78 -12.25 -8.76
C HIS A 140 -5.31 -11.90 -9.02
N LEU A 141 -4.86 -10.73 -8.53
CA LEU A 141 -3.45 -10.33 -8.64
C LEU A 141 -2.53 -11.30 -7.91
N PHE A 142 -2.90 -11.75 -6.70
CA PHE A 142 -2.14 -12.76 -5.97
C PHE A 142 -2.00 -14.07 -6.77
N HIS A 143 -3.08 -14.59 -7.34
CA HIS A 143 -3.05 -15.80 -8.16
C HIS A 143 -2.34 -15.63 -9.51
N SER A 144 -2.05 -14.40 -9.93
CA SER A 144 -1.28 -14.13 -11.16
C SER A 144 0.24 -14.18 -10.96
N LEU A 145 0.70 -14.24 -9.70
CA LEU A 145 2.11 -14.37 -9.36
C LEU A 145 2.66 -15.73 -9.80
N ALA A 146 3.87 -15.75 -10.36
CA ALA A 146 4.44 -16.95 -10.98
C ALA A 146 4.70 -18.10 -9.99
N ASN A 147 4.75 -17.81 -8.69
CA ASN A 147 5.15 -18.73 -7.62
C ASN A 147 4.01 -19.15 -6.69
N VAL A 148 2.75 -18.85 -7.04
CA VAL A 148 1.57 -19.22 -6.25
C VAL A 148 0.90 -20.42 -6.93
N GLU A 149 1.42 -21.62 -6.64
CA GLU A 149 0.79 -22.92 -6.99
C GLU A 149 -0.12 -23.43 -5.86
#